data_AF-A0A2R8BTR7-F1
#
_entry.id   AF-A0A2R8BTR7-F1
#
_cell.length_a   1.000
_cell.length_b   1.000
_cell.length_c   1.000
_cell.angle_alpha   90.00
_cell.angle_beta   90.00
_cell.angle_gamma   90.00
#
_symmetry.space_group_name_H-M   'P 1'
#
loop_
_entity.id
_entity.type
_entity.pdbx_description
1 polymer ?
#
loop_
_entity_poly.entity_id
_entity_poly.type
_entity_poly.pdbx_seq_one_letter_code
_entity_poly.pdbx_strand_id
1 'polypeptide(L)' 'MSVHSHVQELRKKHQTLSAQVEAAQRSPAANDLEITNMKRQKLRLKEQIERLSH' A
#
# COMPACT_ATOMS: atom_id res chain seq x y z
N MET A 1 5.93 16.79 -15.07
CA MET A 1 5.39 15.53 -14.52
C MET A 1 3.94 15.76 -14.16
N SER A 2 3.02 14.97 -14.69
CA SER A 2 1.58 15.13 -14.47
C SER A 2 1.15 14.47 -13.15
N VAL A 3 0.17 15.07 -12.47
CA VAL A 3 -0.55 14.46 -11.31
C VAL A 3 -1.00 13.04 -11.63
N HIS A 4 -1.36 12.77 -12.89
CA HIS A 4 -1.71 11.44 -13.38
C HIS A 4 -0.58 10.41 -13.21
N SER A 5 0.66 10.78 -13.53
CA SER A 5 1.83 9.89 -13.38
C SER A 5 2.06 9.53 -11.92
N HIS A 6 1.89 10.50 -11.02
CA HIS A 6 2.06 10.30 -9.59
C HIS A 6 0.98 9.37 -9.01
N VAL A 7 -0.27 9.54 -9.43
CA VAL A 7 -1.38 8.63 -9.05
C VAL A 7 -1.14 7.20 -9.54
N GLN A 8 -0.63 7.01 -10.76
CA GLN A 8 -0.30 5.69 -11.31
C GLN A 8 0.81 5.00 -10.48
N GLU A 9 1.87 5.73 -10.11
CA GLU A 9 2.92 5.20 -9.24
C GLU A 9 2.40 4.84 -7.85
N LEU A 10 1.56 5.68 -7.25
CA LEU A 10 0.94 5.39 -5.96
C LEU A 10 0.05 4.15 -6.02
N ARG A 11 -0.73 3.97 -7.08
CA ARG A 11 -1.54 2.76 -7.31
C ARG A 11 -0.66 1.52 -7.41
N LYS A 12 0.44 1.58 -8.16
CA LYS A 12 1.41 0.47 -8.28
C LYS A 12 2.03 0.12 -6.93
N LYS A 13 2.43 1.12 -6.14
CA LYS A 13 2.94 0.94 -4.77
C LYS A 13 1.90 0.29 -3.86
N HIS A 14 0.66 0.77 -3.90
CA HIS A 14 -0.46 0.21 -3.12
C HIS A 14 -0.71 -1.26 -3.47
N GLN A 15 -0.70 -1.60 -4.75
CA GLN A 15 -0.92 -2.97 -5.21
C GLN A 15 0.22 -3.90 -4.76
N THR A 16 1.46 -3.44 -4.88
CA THR A 16 2.65 -4.17 -4.42
C THR A 16 2.59 -4.40 -2.91
N LEU A 17 2.28 -3.36 -2.13
CA LEU A 17 2.16 -3.45 -0.68
C LEU A 17 1.03 -4.39 -0.25
N SER A 18 -0.09 -4.41 -0.99
CA SER A 18 -1.18 -5.37 -0.73
C SER A 18 -0.71 -6.82 -0.90
N ALA A 19 0.04 -7.12 -1.96
CA ALA A 19 0.58 -8.46 -2.19
C ALA A 19 1.57 -8.86 -1.09
N GLN A 20 2.42 -7.93 -0.64
CA GLN A 20 3.35 -8.21 0.45
C GLN A 20 2.64 -8.43 1.79
N VAL A 21 1.57 -7.68 2.09
CA VAL A 21 0.73 -7.91 3.29
C VAL A 21 0.13 -9.31 3.25
N GLU A 22 -0.42 -9.73 2.11
CA GLU A 22 -1.00 -11.06 1.98
C GLU A 22 0.06 -12.17 2.11
N ALA A 23 1.24 -11.99 1.52
CA ALA A 23 2.33 -12.94 1.63
C ALA A 23 2.83 -13.05 3.08
N ALA A 24 2.97 -11.92 3.77
CA ALA A 24 3.33 -11.89 5.18
C ALA A 24 2.25 -12.59 6.03
N GLN A 25 0.97 -12.27 5.85
CA GLN A 25 -0.12 -12.91 6.61
C GLN A 25 -0.23 -14.42 6.42
N ARG A 26 0.25 -14.97 5.28
CA ARG A 26 0.27 -16.42 5.04
C ARG A 26 1.47 -17.11 5.68
N SER A 27 2.49 -16.37 6.11
CA SER A 27 3.66 -16.94 6.75
C SER A 27 3.39 -17.18 8.25
N PRO A 28 3.60 -18.40 8.76
CA PRO A 28 3.37 -18.73 10.18
C PRO A 28 4.34 -18.04 11.14
N ALA A 29 5.47 -17.53 10.64
CA ALA A 29 6.46 -16.77 11.41
C ALA A 29 6.34 -15.25 11.19
N ALA A 30 5.24 -14.79 10.60
CA ALA A 30 5.09 -13.38 10.29
C ALA A 30 4.92 -12.53 11.54
N ASN A 31 5.61 -11.40 11.56
CA ASN A 31 5.52 -10.46 12.65
C ASN A 31 4.24 -9.62 12.51
N ASP A 32 3.30 -9.78 13.45
CA ASP A 32 2.05 -9.03 13.48
C ASP A 32 2.26 -7.50 13.48
N LEU A 33 3.38 -7.04 14.06
CA LEU A 33 3.73 -5.63 14.10
C LEU A 33 4.10 -5.12 12.69
N GLU A 34 4.81 -5.92 11.91
CA GLU A 34 5.15 -5.62 10.51
C GLU A 34 3.89 -5.61 9.64
N ILE A 35 3.03 -6.63 9.77
CA ILE A 35 1.74 -6.69 9.06
C ILE A 35 0.89 -5.45 9.37
N THR A 36 0.83 -5.03 10.63
CA THR A 36 0.09 -3.84 11.06
C THR A 36 0.67 -2.57 10.45
N ASN A 37 1.99 -2.42 10.43
CA ASN A 37 2.66 -1.28 9.82
C ASN A 37 2.41 -1.22 8.30
N MET A 38 2.47 -2.36 7.62
CA MET A 38 2.21 -2.45 6.18
C MET A 38 0.74 -2.12 5.86
N LYS A 39 -0.22 -2.57 6.67
CA LYS A 39 -1.65 -2.19 6.54
C LYS A 39 -1.85 -0.69 6.72
N ARG A 40 -1.17 -0.06 7.70
CA ARG A 40 -1.21 1.41 7.89
C ARG A 40 -0.62 2.15 6.69
N GLN A 41 0.51 1.69 6.15
CA GLN A 41 1.07 2.26 4.93
C GLN A 41 0.13 2.11 3.73
N LYS A 42 -0.56 0.96 3.59
CA LYS A 42 -1.56 0.72 2.55
C LYS A 42 -2.72 1.72 2.66
N LEU A 43 -3.21 1.97 3.87
CA LEU A 43 -4.25 2.98 4.11
C LEU A 43 -3.79 4.39 3.70
N ARG A 44 -2.59 4.79 4.10
CA ARG A 44 -2.02 6.11 3.73
C ARG A 44 -1.90 6.28 2.21
N LEU A 45 -1.44 5.24 1.50
CA LEU A 45 -1.36 5.28 0.03
C LEU A 45 -2.74 5.42 -0.60
N LYS A 46 -3.76 4.74 -0.06
CA LYS A 46 -5.14 4.87 -0.52
C LYS A 46 -5.66 6.30 -0.34
N GLU A 47 -5.49 6.89 0.84
CA GLU A 47 -5.88 8.28 1.11
C GLU A 47 -5.16 9.27 0.21
N GLN A 48 -3.86 9.05 -0.05
CA GLN A 48 -3.07 9.91 -0.93
C GLN A 48 -3.54 9.80 -2.40
N ILE A 49 -3.91 8.61 -2.86
CA ILE A 49 -4.51 8.40 -4.18
C ILE A 49 -5.85 9.12 -4.28
N GLU A 50 -6.74 8.96 -3.28
CA GLU A 50 -8.04 9.62 -3.26
C GLU A 50 -7.88 11.15 -3.30
N ARG A 51 -6.96 11.70 -2.50
CA ARG A 51 -6.68 13.14 -2.46
C ARG A 51 -6.17 13.71 -3.78
N LEU A 52 -5.42 12.92 -4.55
CA LEU A 52 -4.84 13.34 -5.84
C LEU A 52 -5.74 13.02 -7.04
N SER A 53 -6.77 12.20 -6.84
CA SER A 53 -7.76 11.84 -7.85
C SER A 53 -9.02 12.71 -7.79
N HIS A 54 -9.10 13.60 -6.81
CA HIS A 54 -10.17 14.58 -6.60
C HIS A 54 -9.77 15.96 -7.12
#